data_AF-A0A7J4IUX1-F1
#
_entry.id   AF-A0A7J4IUX1-F1
#
_cell.length_a   1.000
_cell.length_b   1.000
_cell.length_c   1.000
_cell.angle_alpha   90.00
_cell.angle_beta   90.00
_cell.angle_gamma   90.00
#
_symmetry.space_group_name_H-M   'P 1'
#
loop_
_entity.id
_entity.type
_entity.pdbx_description
1 polymer ?
#
loop_
_entity_poly.entity_id
_entity_poly.type
_entity_poly.pdbx_seq_one_letter_code
_entity_poly.pdbx_strand_id
1 'polypeptide(L)'
;MNSKGVFSFFLVLAFIQLNAVLQAYAVYSEETLSSTLSELLAMEKASFVRAELENNLDFAVMETISKEIDRHNYLQASLEEHAAEAVIQLAKETEEFYTDNPSVRFEVVDRSTGERKVPETQDIRRNAGVLLVDAGETILVVEFHFTGGILRSEALRARISSGDFHQEFLLPSGYNKRFVKVKPWLLLNR
;
A
#
# COMPACT_ATOMS: atom_id res chain seq x y z
N MET A 1 49.77 -55.70 -1.09
CA MET A 1 48.76 -54.83 -1.74
C MET A 1 49.42 -54.12 -2.91
N ASN A 2 48.90 -54.29 -4.14
CA ASN A 2 49.46 -53.65 -5.32
C ASN A 2 49.10 -52.16 -5.33
N SER A 3 50.10 -51.28 -5.39
CA SER A 3 49.96 -49.81 -5.42
C SER A 3 48.97 -49.30 -6.47
N LYS A 4 48.80 -50.04 -7.57
CA LYS A 4 47.80 -49.77 -8.63
C LYS A 4 46.36 -49.83 -8.12
N GLY A 5 46.02 -50.78 -7.24
CA GLY A 5 44.66 -50.92 -6.69
C GLY A 5 44.31 -49.81 -5.71
N VAL A 6 45.30 -49.36 -4.93
CA VAL A 6 45.16 -48.23 -4.00
C VAL A 6 44.95 -46.92 -4.78
N PHE A 7 45.73 -46.68 -5.84
CA PHE A 7 45.57 -45.51 -6.69
C PHE A 7 44.20 -45.48 -7.38
N SER A 8 43.77 -46.59 -7.99
CA SER A 8 42.44 -46.68 -8.63
C SER A 8 41.30 -46.46 -7.64
N PHE A 9 41.43 -46.96 -6.39
CA PHE A 9 40.44 -46.72 -5.34
C PHE A 9 40.33 -45.23 -4.97
N PHE A 10 41.45 -44.54 -4.77
CA PHE A 10 41.46 -43.09 -4.51
C PHE A 10 40.90 -42.28 -5.69
N LEU A 11 41.15 -42.72 -6.93
CA LEU A 11 40.64 -42.08 -8.13
C LEU A 11 39.11 -42.21 -8.22
N VAL A 12 38.56 -43.39 -7.92
CA VAL A 12 37.11 -43.61 -7.85
C VAL A 12 36.49 -42.76 -6.74
N LEU A 13 37.11 -42.70 -5.56
CA LEU A 13 36.67 -41.83 -4.45
C LEU A 13 36.66 -40.35 -4.84
N ALA A 14 37.70 -39.87 -5.51
CA ALA A 14 37.76 -38.50 -6.00
C ALA A 14 36.64 -38.19 -7.00
N PHE A 15 36.32 -39.12 -7.90
CA PHE A 15 35.19 -38.98 -8.82
C PHE A 15 33.83 -38.98 -8.12
N ILE A 16 33.63 -39.85 -7.12
CA ILE A 16 32.40 -39.88 -6.32
C ILE A 16 32.24 -38.55 -5.56
N GLN A 17 33.31 -38.07 -4.95
CA GLN A 17 33.30 -36.80 -4.22
C GLN A 17 33.00 -35.62 -5.14
N LEU A 18 33.61 -35.57 -6.33
CA LEU A 18 33.35 -34.54 -7.32
C LEU A 18 31.89 -34.57 -7.81
N ASN A 19 31.31 -35.76 -8.02
CA ASN A 19 29.91 -35.90 -8.41
C ASN A 19 28.96 -35.44 -7.29
N ALA A 20 29.25 -35.82 -6.03
CA ALA A 20 28.48 -35.38 -4.88
C ALA A 20 28.51 -33.86 -4.70
N VAL A 21 29.67 -33.22 -4.91
CA VAL A 21 29.80 -31.75 -4.89
C VAL A 21 28.98 -31.10 -6.00
N LEU A 22 29.03 -31.62 -7.23
CA LEU A 22 28.23 -31.08 -8.34
C LEU A 22 26.73 -31.22 -8.10
N GLN A 23 26.27 -32.35 -7.55
CA GLN A 23 24.87 -32.53 -7.18
C GLN A 23 24.44 -31.57 -6.07
N ALA A 24 25.27 -31.35 -5.06
CA ALA A 24 25.00 -30.39 -4.00
C ALA A 24 24.86 -28.95 -4.54
N TYR A 25 25.73 -28.53 -5.47
CA TYR A 25 25.61 -27.23 -6.14
C TYR A 25 24.36 -27.12 -7.00
N ALA A 26 23.94 -28.18 -7.69
CA ALA A 26 22.72 -28.18 -8.49
C ALA A 26 21.48 -27.98 -7.60
N VAL A 27 21.36 -28.73 -6.49
CA VAL A 27 20.27 -28.58 -5.52
C VAL A 27 20.25 -27.18 -4.91
N TYR A 28 21.42 -26.67 -4.49
CA TYR A 28 21.52 -25.32 -3.93
C TYR A 28 21.12 -24.23 -4.94
N SER A 29 21.52 -24.38 -6.21
CA SER A 29 21.14 -23.44 -7.27
C SER A 29 19.63 -23.47 -7.54
N GLU A 30 19.01 -24.64 -7.52
CA GLU A 30 17.56 -24.79 -7.71
C GLU A 30 16.78 -24.20 -6.55
N GLU A 31 17.21 -24.45 -5.31
CA GLU A 31 16.64 -23.87 -4.10
C GLU A 31 16.75 -22.34 -4.11
N THR A 32 17.90 -21.79 -4.51
CA THR A 32 18.12 -20.33 -4.61
C THR A 32 17.26 -19.69 -5.70
N LEU A 33 17.10 -20.35 -6.85
CA LEU A 33 16.21 -19.88 -7.92
C LEU A 33 14.74 -19.90 -7.48
N SER A 34 14.32 -20.98 -6.80
CA SER A 34 12.96 -21.13 -6.29
C SER A 34 12.65 -20.08 -5.22
N SER A 35 13.56 -19.84 -4.29
CA SER A 35 13.39 -18.82 -3.24
C SER A 35 13.31 -17.42 -3.84
N THR A 36 14.20 -17.08 -4.77
CA THR A 36 14.19 -15.79 -5.46
C THR A 36 12.88 -15.58 -6.23
N LEU A 37 12.38 -16.60 -6.92
CA LEU A 37 11.12 -16.52 -7.67
C LEU A 37 9.92 -16.34 -6.72
N SER A 38 9.92 -17.04 -5.59
CA SER A 38 8.89 -16.88 -4.55
C SER A 38 8.88 -15.46 -3.99
N GLU A 39 10.06 -14.89 -3.71
CA GLU A 39 10.20 -13.51 -3.24
C GLU A 39 9.71 -12.50 -4.29
N LEU A 40 10.09 -12.67 -5.56
CA LEU A 40 9.63 -11.82 -6.65
C LEU A 40 8.10 -11.85 -6.80
N LEU A 41 7.48 -13.03 -6.70
CA LEU A 41 6.02 -13.15 -6.74
C LEU A 41 5.36 -12.47 -5.53
N ALA A 42 5.96 -12.58 -4.34
CA ALA A 42 5.47 -11.89 -3.15
C ALA A 42 5.57 -10.37 -3.28
N MET A 43 6.68 -9.88 -3.84
CA MET A 43 6.89 -8.46 -4.15
C MET A 43 5.88 -7.92 -5.17
N GLU A 44 5.61 -8.69 -6.22
CA GLU A 44 4.64 -8.32 -7.26
C GLU A 44 3.22 -8.25 -6.68
N LYS A 45 2.82 -9.26 -5.91
CA LYS A 45 1.51 -9.27 -5.21
C LYS A 45 1.35 -8.08 -4.28
N ALA A 46 2.36 -7.79 -3.46
CA ALA A 46 2.31 -6.66 -2.55
C ALA A 46 2.24 -5.32 -3.30
N SER A 47 2.98 -5.19 -4.41
CA SER A 47 2.94 -4.00 -5.26
C SER A 47 1.58 -3.81 -5.94
N PHE A 48 0.95 -4.91 -6.38
CA PHE A 48 -0.40 -4.89 -6.94
C PHE A 48 -1.42 -4.41 -5.89
N VAL A 49 -1.42 -5.02 -4.70
CA VAL A 49 -2.33 -4.62 -3.61
C VAL A 49 -2.08 -3.17 -3.23
N ARG A 50 -0.82 -2.73 -3.14
CA ARG A 50 -0.52 -1.32 -2.88
C ARG A 50 -1.17 -0.38 -3.90
N ALA A 51 -1.02 -0.66 -5.19
CA ALA A 51 -1.60 0.16 -6.25
C ALA A 51 -3.13 0.17 -6.19
N GLU A 52 -3.73 -0.97 -5.86
CA GLU A 52 -5.18 -1.08 -5.63
C GLU A 52 -5.62 -0.21 -4.44
N LEU A 53 -4.91 -0.25 -3.32
CA LEU A 53 -5.22 0.56 -2.13
C LEU A 53 -5.08 2.06 -2.38
N GLU A 54 -4.04 2.49 -3.08
CA GLU A 54 -3.87 3.90 -3.45
C GLU A 54 -5.02 4.39 -4.34
N ASN A 55 -5.44 3.59 -5.33
CA ASN A 55 -6.57 3.93 -6.21
C ASN A 55 -7.93 3.89 -5.50
N ASN A 56 -8.17 2.88 -4.67
CA ASN A 56 -9.45 2.73 -3.96
C ASN A 56 -9.63 3.84 -2.91
N LEU A 57 -8.54 4.25 -2.23
CA LEU A 57 -8.58 5.37 -1.29
C LEU A 57 -8.91 6.68 -2.00
N ASP A 58 -8.27 6.94 -3.14
CA ASP A 58 -8.58 8.10 -3.99
C ASP A 58 -10.05 8.09 -4.43
N PHE A 59 -10.54 6.94 -4.90
CA PHE A 59 -11.92 6.77 -5.33
C PHE A 59 -12.91 7.01 -4.18
N ALA A 60 -12.69 6.39 -3.01
CA ALA A 60 -13.57 6.49 -1.85
C ALA A 60 -13.72 7.94 -1.35
N VAL A 61 -12.61 8.67 -1.27
CA VAL A 61 -12.61 10.09 -0.88
C VAL A 61 -13.39 10.92 -1.91
N MET A 62 -13.07 10.75 -3.20
CA MET A 62 -13.68 11.55 -4.27
C MET A 62 -15.17 11.27 -4.43
N GLU A 63 -15.58 10.01 -4.36
CA GLU A 63 -16.98 9.60 -4.43
C GLU A 63 -17.75 10.18 -3.24
N THR A 64 -17.19 10.11 -2.04
CA THR A 64 -17.81 10.65 -0.81
C THR A 64 -17.99 12.16 -0.90
N ILE A 65 -16.94 12.89 -1.28
CA ILE A 65 -17.02 14.34 -1.46
C ILE A 65 -18.03 14.71 -2.56
N SER A 66 -18.04 14.00 -3.69
CA SER A 66 -19.01 14.27 -4.76
C SER A 66 -20.45 14.06 -4.31
N LYS A 67 -20.73 12.96 -3.58
CA LYS A 67 -22.05 12.64 -3.02
C LYS A 67 -22.52 13.73 -2.05
N GLU A 68 -21.64 14.21 -1.17
CA GLU A 68 -21.97 15.27 -0.23
C GLU A 68 -22.25 16.61 -0.95
N ILE A 69 -21.48 16.93 -1.98
CA ILE A 69 -21.74 18.11 -2.82
C ILE A 69 -23.07 17.99 -3.58
N ASP A 70 -23.43 16.80 -4.09
CA ASP A 70 -24.75 16.54 -4.70
C ASP A 70 -25.89 16.75 -3.70
N ARG A 71 -25.66 16.42 -2.43
CA ARG A 71 -26.58 16.68 -1.32
C ARG A 71 -26.57 18.14 -0.84
N HIS A 72 -25.85 19.02 -1.53
CA HIS A 72 -25.74 20.45 -1.22
C HIS A 72 -25.02 20.70 0.12
N ASN A 73 -24.19 19.76 0.57
CA ASN A 73 -23.31 19.94 1.71
C ASN A 73 -22.00 20.61 1.24
N TYR A 74 -21.84 21.89 1.59
CA TYR A 74 -20.65 22.69 1.26
C TYR A 74 -19.85 23.09 2.50
N LEU A 75 -20.12 22.46 3.65
CA LEU A 75 -19.39 22.75 4.88
C LEU A 75 -18.07 21.97 4.90
N GLN A 76 -16.95 22.68 4.87
CA GLN A 76 -15.61 22.09 4.84
C GLN A 76 -15.41 21.03 5.93
N ALA A 77 -15.71 21.36 7.19
CA ALA A 77 -15.53 20.45 8.32
C ALA A 77 -16.36 19.16 8.19
N SER A 78 -17.55 19.27 7.59
CA SER A 78 -18.41 18.11 7.34
C SER A 78 -17.86 17.24 6.21
N LEU A 79 -17.36 17.84 5.13
CA LEU A 79 -16.71 17.09 4.05
C LEU A 79 -15.45 16.36 4.53
N GLU A 80 -14.64 17.01 5.38
CA GLU A 80 -13.46 16.39 6.00
C GLU A 80 -13.83 15.19 6.86
N GLU A 81 -14.92 15.30 7.63
CA GLU A 81 -15.42 14.23 8.49
C GLU A 81 -15.90 13.02 7.68
N HIS A 82 -16.78 13.22 6.70
CA HIS A 82 -17.28 12.13 5.86
C HIS A 82 -16.15 11.47 5.04
N ALA A 83 -15.21 12.26 4.49
CA ALA A 83 -14.07 11.71 3.78
C ALA A 83 -13.17 10.88 4.70
N ALA A 84 -12.94 11.33 5.94
CA ALA A 84 -12.18 10.59 6.93
C ALA A 84 -12.87 9.28 7.34
N GLU A 85 -14.19 9.30 7.53
CA GLU A 85 -14.98 8.10 7.81
C GLU A 85 -14.90 7.09 6.66
N ALA A 86 -15.00 7.56 5.41
CA ALA A 86 -14.87 6.71 4.23
C ALA A 86 -13.50 6.03 4.14
N VAL A 87 -12.42 6.74 4.49
CA VAL A 87 -11.05 6.17 4.54
C VAL A 87 -10.95 5.08 5.61
N ILE A 88 -11.48 5.33 6.82
CA ILE A 88 -11.47 4.33 7.90
C ILE A 88 -12.32 3.11 7.53
N GLN A 89 -13.46 3.33 6.90
CA GLN A 89 -14.33 2.24 6.45
C GLN A 89 -13.63 1.38 5.40
N LEU A 90 -13.01 2.01 4.39
CA LEU A 90 -12.22 1.29 3.39
C LEU A 90 -11.07 0.51 4.02
N ALA A 91 -10.39 1.08 5.02
CA ALA A 91 -9.31 0.39 5.72
C ALA A 91 -9.82 -0.90 6.40
N LYS A 92 -10.94 -0.83 7.11
CA LYS A 92 -11.57 -2.00 7.75
C LYS A 92 -11.96 -3.07 6.73
N GLU A 93 -12.67 -2.66 5.67
CA GLU A 93 -13.10 -3.56 4.60
C GLU A 93 -11.90 -4.25 3.91
N THR A 94 -10.81 -3.51 3.74
CA THR A 94 -9.57 -4.04 3.17
C THR A 94 -8.92 -5.07 4.08
N GLU A 95 -8.81 -4.80 5.38
CA GLU A 95 -8.24 -5.75 6.36
C GLU A 95 -9.09 -7.03 6.44
N GLU A 96 -10.41 -6.91 6.35
CA GLU A 96 -11.33 -8.04 6.31
C GLU A 96 -11.21 -8.86 5.01
N PHE A 97 -10.92 -8.21 3.89
CA PHE A 97 -10.74 -8.89 2.60
C PHE A 97 -9.37 -9.57 2.47
N TYR A 98 -8.30 -8.96 2.99
CA TYR A 98 -6.93 -9.46 2.93
C TYR A 98 -6.47 -10.01 4.29
N THR A 99 -6.93 -11.21 4.66
CA THR A 99 -6.62 -11.83 5.96
C THR A 99 -5.31 -12.61 5.99
N ASP A 100 -5.00 -13.37 4.94
CA ASP A 100 -4.00 -14.44 5.01
C ASP A 100 -2.77 -14.21 4.13
N ASN A 101 -2.93 -14.11 2.81
CA ASN A 101 -1.79 -13.94 1.89
C ASN A 101 -2.20 -13.35 0.52
N PRO A 102 -1.96 -12.05 0.26
CA PRO A 102 -1.35 -11.08 1.18
C PRO A 102 -2.29 -10.73 2.33
N SER A 103 -1.73 -10.39 3.49
CA SER A 103 -2.45 -9.77 4.60
C SER A 103 -2.18 -8.27 4.64
N VAL A 104 -3.21 -7.48 4.94
CA VAL A 104 -3.10 -6.02 5.02
C VAL A 104 -3.45 -5.56 6.43
N ARG A 105 -2.71 -4.56 6.94
CA ARG A 105 -3.02 -3.85 8.19
C ARG A 105 -2.75 -2.37 8.07
N PHE A 106 -3.63 -1.56 8.64
CA PHE A 106 -3.53 -0.12 8.72
C PHE A 106 -3.17 0.30 10.15
N GLU A 107 -2.20 1.20 10.25
CA GLU A 107 -1.68 1.71 11.52
C GLU A 107 -1.48 3.22 11.38
N VAL A 108 -1.80 4.00 12.41
CA VAL A 108 -1.30 5.37 12.52
C VAL A 108 0.02 5.32 13.26
N VAL A 109 1.05 5.92 12.66
CA VAL A 109 2.41 5.95 13.21
C VAL A 109 2.77 7.39 13.54
N ASP A 110 3.14 7.64 14.79
CA ASP A 110 3.81 8.89 15.17
C ASP A 110 5.28 8.82 14.71
N ARG A 111 5.66 9.72 13.82
CA ARG A 111 7.00 9.81 13.21
C ARG A 111 8.09 10.20 14.21
N SER A 112 7.73 10.86 15.31
CA SER A 112 8.67 11.32 16.32
C SER A 112 8.95 10.26 17.38
N THR A 113 7.94 9.50 17.80
CA THR A 113 8.06 8.47 18.84
C THR A 113 8.13 7.05 18.28
N GLY A 114 7.68 6.84 17.04
CA GLY A 114 7.50 5.51 16.43
C GLY A 114 6.30 4.73 16.97
N GLU A 115 5.49 5.35 17.85
CA GLU A 115 4.32 4.72 18.44
C GLU A 115 3.27 4.41 17.37
N ARG A 116 2.60 3.27 17.53
CA ARG A 116 1.62 2.75 16.57
C ARG A 116 0.29 2.56 17.26
N LYS A 117 -0.78 3.00 16.60
CA LYS A 117 -2.15 2.84 17.08
C LYS A 117 -3.10 2.48 15.94
N VAL A 118 -4.27 1.96 16.31
CA VAL A 118 -5.37 1.71 15.37
C VAL A 118 -5.84 3.05 14.81
N PRO A 119 -6.04 3.18 13.48
CA PRO A 119 -6.52 4.42 12.89
C PRO A 119 -7.93 4.79 13.38
N GLU A 120 -8.08 6.04 13.81
CA GLU A 120 -9.39 6.64 14.10
C GLU A 120 -9.69 7.81 13.15
N THR A 121 -10.98 8.14 13.00
CA THR A 121 -11.43 9.25 12.14
C THR A 121 -10.73 10.56 12.48
N GLN A 122 -10.47 10.83 13.77
CA GLN A 122 -9.80 12.05 14.21
C GLN A 122 -8.34 12.13 13.70
N ASP A 123 -7.65 10.99 13.58
CA ASP A 123 -6.28 10.95 13.09
C ASP A 123 -6.20 11.33 11.61
N ILE A 124 -7.18 10.86 10.83
CA ILE A 124 -7.29 11.19 9.40
C ILE A 124 -7.63 12.67 9.24
N ARG A 125 -8.63 13.18 9.99
CA ARG A 125 -8.99 14.61 9.96
C ARG A 125 -7.86 15.52 10.36
N ARG A 126 -7.06 15.12 11.36
CA ARG A 126 -5.85 15.87 11.72
C ARG A 126 -4.84 15.89 10.59
N ASN A 127 -4.79 14.86 9.75
CA ASN A 127 -3.81 14.78 8.67
C ASN A 127 -4.41 15.05 7.31
N ALA A 128 -5.62 15.61 7.25
CA ALA A 128 -6.30 15.95 6.01
C ALA A 128 -6.89 17.36 6.07
N GLY A 129 -7.13 17.93 4.91
CA GLY A 129 -7.81 19.20 4.74
C GLY A 129 -8.57 19.23 3.44
N VAL A 130 -9.75 19.85 3.47
CA VAL A 130 -10.56 20.11 2.28
C VAL A 130 -10.46 21.60 1.95
N LEU A 131 -9.91 21.97 0.79
CA LEU A 131 -10.00 23.34 0.31
C LEU A 131 -11.22 23.48 -0.59
N LEU A 132 -12.15 24.35 -0.21
CA LEU A 132 -13.28 24.74 -1.05
C LEU A 132 -12.98 26.08 -1.71
N VAL A 133 -12.88 26.10 -3.04
CA VAL A 133 -12.79 27.34 -3.81
C VAL A 133 -14.10 27.54 -4.55
N ASP A 134 -14.82 28.59 -4.18
CA ASP A 134 -15.99 29.09 -4.89
C ASP A 134 -15.58 30.18 -5.88
N ALA A 135 -15.72 29.89 -7.18
CA ALA A 135 -15.41 30.84 -8.26
C ALA A 135 -16.60 31.75 -8.65
N GLY A 136 -17.59 31.93 -7.79
CA GLY A 136 -18.74 32.81 -8.03
C GLY A 136 -19.83 32.11 -8.83
N GLU A 137 -19.95 32.39 -10.14
CA GLU A 137 -21.00 31.82 -11.01
C GLU A 137 -20.72 30.36 -11.46
N THR A 138 -20.05 29.60 -10.59
CA THR A 138 -19.91 28.14 -10.57
C THR A 138 -18.68 27.53 -11.20
N ILE A 139 -17.65 27.44 -10.37
CA ILE A 139 -16.78 26.27 -10.30
C ILE A 139 -16.52 26.05 -8.81
N LEU A 140 -16.96 24.92 -8.27
CA LEU A 140 -16.59 24.50 -6.91
C LEU A 140 -15.40 23.55 -7.04
N VAL A 141 -14.23 24.06 -6.68
CA VAL A 141 -13.03 23.24 -6.62
C VAL A 141 -12.92 22.70 -5.21
N VAL A 142 -12.89 21.38 -5.07
CA VAL A 142 -12.65 20.73 -3.78
C VAL A 142 -11.31 20.05 -3.84
N GLU A 143 -10.34 20.57 -3.10
CA GLU A 143 -9.02 19.96 -3.02
C GLU A 143 -8.90 19.17 -1.71
N PHE A 144 -8.83 17.84 -1.80
CA PHE A 144 -8.54 17.01 -0.64
C PHE A 144 -7.04 16.80 -0.54
N HIS A 145 -6.48 17.25 0.57
CA HIS A 145 -5.06 17.14 0.85
C HIS A 145 -4.88 16.25 2.04
N PHE A 146 -3.98 15.29 1.98
CA PHE A 146 -3.42 14.79 3.22
C PHE A 146 -2.22 15.65 3.58
N THR A 147 -2.37 16.41 4.66
CA THR A 147 -1.29 17.20 5.26
C THR A 147 -0.33 16.27 6.01
N GLY A 148 0.29 15.31 5.31
CA GLY A 148 1.45 14.56 5.82
C GLY A 148 2.71 15.41 5.90
N GLY A 149 2.56 16.72 6.10
CA GLY A 149 3.61 17.73 6.01
C GLY A 149 4.63 17.63 7.13
N ILE A 150 5.75 18.32 6.93
CA ILE A 150 6.91 18.42 7.85
C ILE A 150 6.53 18.81 9.30
N LEU A 151 5.33 19.37 9.51
CA LEU A 151 4.83 19.87 10.79
C LEU A 151 3.87 18.94 11.55
N ARG A 152 3.44 17.79 10.98
CA ARG A 152 2.55 16.85 11.68
C ARG A 152 3.27 15.53 11.97
N SER A 153 3.18 15.07 13.22
CA SER A 153 3.89 13.87 13.70
C SER A 153 3.22 12.57 13.26
N GLU A 154 1.89 12.53 13.11
CA GLU A 154 1.16 11.28 12.82
C GLU A 154 0.95 11.07 11.31
N ALA A 155 1.05 9.83 10.83
CA ALA A 155 0.73 9.47 9.45
C ALA A 155 0.06 8.10 9.37
N LEU A 156 -0.93 7.96 8.47
CA LEU A 156 -1.55 6.68 8.16
C LEU A 156 -0.57 5.82 7.35
N ARG A 157 -0.37 4.58 7.78
CA ARG A 157 0.49 3.58 7.15
C ARG A 157 -0.32 2.33 6.86
N ALA A 158 -0.09 1.74 5.70
CA ALA A 158 -0.52 0.39 5.39
C ALA A 158 0.71 -0.55 5.36
N ARG A 159 0.59 -1.70 6.00
CA ARG A 159 1.53 -2.82 5.95
C ARG A 159 0.88 -3.94 5.16
N ILE A 160 1.56 -4.39 4.10
CA ILE A 160 1.20 -5.56 3.31
C ILE A 160 2.22 -6.65 3.61
N SER A 161 1.76 -7.85 3.97
CA SER A 161 2.62 -9.01 4.24
C SER A 161 2.23 -10.16 3.32
N SER A 162 3.20 -10.73 2.60
CA SER A 162 3.00 -11.86 1.69
C SER A 162 4.11 -12.89 1.92
N GLY A 163 3.85 -13.93 2.71
CA GLY A 163 4.90 -14.84 3.18
C GLY A 163 5.90 -14.10 4.06
N ASP A 164 7.20 -14.25 3.79
CA ASP A 164 8.28 -13.57 4.51
C ASP A 164 8.54 -12.12 4.02
N PHE A 165 7.87 -11.72 2.93
CA PHE A 165 8.00 -10.38 2.38
C PHE A 165 7.03 -9.41 3.08
N HIS A 166 7.57 -8.27 3.53
CA HIS A 166 6.79 -7.19 4.13
C HIS A 166 7.05 -5.88 3.38
N GLN A 167 5.97 -5.19 3.03
CA GLN A 167 6.01 -3.85 2.45
C GLN A 167 5.21 -2.89 3.32
N GLU A 168 5.81 -1.75 3.66
CA GLU A 168 5.13 -0.66 4.35
C GLU A 168 5.13 0.59 3.49
N PHE A 169 4.01 1.29 3.46
CA PHE A 169 3.89 2.56 2.76
C PHE A 169 2.92 3.50 3.45
N LEU A 170 3.12 4.80 3.24
CA LEU A 170 2.27 5.85 3.81
C LEU A 170 1.11 6.12 2.87
N LEU A 171 -0.07 6.37 3.46
CA LEU A 171 -1.28 6.71 2.74
C LEU A 171 -1.71 8.14 3.04
N PRO A 172 -1.94 8.96 2.00
CA PRO A 172 -1.55 8.78 0.61
C PRO A 172 -0.08 9.12 0.38
N SER A 173 0.45 8.70 -0.77
CA SER A 173 1.80 9.07 -1.23
C SER A 173 1.81 10.49 -1.82
N GLY A 174 1.95 11.50 -0.96
CA GLY A 174 2.37 12.86 -1.35
C GLY A 174 1.42 13.63 -2.28
N TYR A 175 0.14 13.79 -1.92
CA TYR A 175 -0.88 14.17 -2.90
C TYR A 175 -1.89 15.25 -2.46
N ASN A 176 -2.36 16.04 -3.45
CA ASN A 176 -3.50 16.96 -3.40
C ASN A 176 -4.53 16.64 -4.52
N LYS A 177 -5.78 16.22 -4.24
CA LYS A 177 -6.80 15.87 -5.27
C LYS A 177 -7.69 17.04 -5.54
N ARG A 178 -7.63 17.57 -6.76
CA ARG A 178 -8.54 18.61 -7.23
C ARG A 178 -9.80 18.01 -7.85
N PHE A 179 -10.93 18.16 -7.18
CA PHE A 179 -12.25 17.98 -7.75
C PHE A 179 -12.73 19.27 -8.39
N VAL A 180 -13.45 19.19 -9.51
CA VAL A 180 -14.06 20.33 -10.17
C VAL A 180 -15.51 19.97 -10.50
N LYS A 181 -16.47 20.62 -9.87
CA LYS A 181 -17.89 20.46 -10.21
C LYS A 181 -18.52 21.76 -10.65
N VAL A 182 -19.23 21.67 -11.76
CA VAL A 182 -20.01 22.75 -12.38
C VAL A 182 -21.48 22.46 -12.10
N LYS A 183 -22.25 23.46 -11.65
CA LYS A 183 -23.67 23.29 -11.33
C LYS A 183 -24.44 23.00 -12.63
N PRO A 184 -25.39 22.04 -12.61
CA PRO A 184 -26.14 21.65 -13.80
C PRO A 184 -26.91 22.78 -14.49
N TRP A 185 -27.37 23.79 -13.76
CA TRP A 185 -28.19 24.88 -14.34
C TRP A 185 -27.43 25.81 -15.30
N LEU A 186 -26.09 25.78 -15.29
CA LEU A 186 -25.28 26.51 -16.28
C LEU A 186 -25.15 25.78 -17.61
N LEU A 187 -25.42 24.47 -17.63
CA LEU A 187 -25.49 23.69 -18.87
C LEU A 187 -26.86 23.81 -19.55
N LEU A 188 -27.89 24.26 -18.82
CA LEU A 188 -29.25 24.44 -19.33
C LEU A 188 -29.51 25.87 -19.87
N ASN A 189 -28.61 26.82 -19.62
CA ASN A 189 -28.70 28.21 -20.07
C ASN A 189 -27.66 28.57 -21.16
N ARG A 190 -27.16 27.57 -21.91
CA ARG A 190 -26.32 27.78 -23.09
C ARG A 190 -27.02 27.33 -24.36
#